data_AF-A0A975LYW4-F1
#
_entry.id   AF-A0A975LYW4-F1
#
_cell.length_a   1.000
_cell.length_b   1.000
_cell.length_c   1.000
_cell.angle_alpha   90.00
_cell.angle_beta   90.00
_cell.angle_gamma   90.00
#
_symmetry.space_group_name_H-M   'P 1'
#
loop_
_entity.id
_entity.type
_entity.pdbx_description
1 polymer ?
#
loop_
_entity_poly.entity_id
_entity_poly.type
_entity_poly.pdbx_seq_one_letter_code
_entity_poly.pdbx_strand_id
1 'polypeptide(L)'
;MKKVPLRFGKNDLFFWIAATLCTERVTEPEKSYLLSDSSNFEELILEIIVNEPTGVFRRKSFFFELNDYNLKEARIAFRSGEIANWYIRKITVSDAQLNSQINQTL
;
A
#
# COMPACT_ATOMS: atom_id res chain seq x y z
N MET A 1 14.46 10.27 -15.26
CA MET A 1 13.81 9.21 -14.45
C MET A 1 12.63 9.80 -13.70
N LYS A 2 11.45 9.16 -13.73
CA LYS A 2 10.33 9.55 -12.84
C LYS A 2 10.73 9.23 -11.39
N LYS A 3 10.44 10.12 -10.43
CA LYS A 3 10.66 9.83 -9.00
C LYS A 3 9.88 8.57 -8.63
N VAL A 4 10.50 7.65 -7.90
CA VAL A 4 9.97 6.30 -7.61
C VAL A 4 8.48 6.29 -7.22
N PRO A 5 7.97 7.12 -6.28
CA PRO A 5 6.55 7.12 -5.94
C PRO A 5 5.61 7.53 -7.08
N LEU A 6 6.07 8.41 -8.00
CA LEU A 6 5.26 8.89 -9.14
C LEU A 6 5.06 7.82 -10.23
N ARG A 7 5.80 6.70 -10.17
CA ARG A 7 5.66 5.60 -11.14
C ARG A 7 4.45 4.71 -10.84
N PHE A 8 4.04 4.65 -9.57
CA PHE A 8 2.94 3.82 -9.08
C PHE A 8 1.58 4.52 -9.10
N GLY A 9 1.51 5.77 -9.60
CA GLY A 9 0.30 6.57 -9.66
C GLY A 9 0.29 7.74 -8.67
N LYS A 10 -0.91 8.23 -8.34
CA LYS A 10 -1.10 9.31 -7.37
C LYS A 10 -1.05 8.72 -5.96
N ASN A 11 -0.17 9.27 -5.11
CA ASN A 11 -0.16 8.98 -3.68
C ASN A 11 -0.85 10.13 -2.95
N ASP A 12 -2.08 9.89 -2.49
CA ASP A 12 -2.90 10.86 -1.78
C ASP A 12 -2.59 10.88 -0.26
N LEU A 13 -2.62 12.07 0.34
CA LEU A 13 -2.33 12.24 1.77
C LEU A 13 -3.38 11.55 2.65
N PHE A 14 -4.67 11.69 2.34
CA PHE A 14 -5.75 11.05 3.08
C PHE A 14 -5.75 9.55 2.87
N PHE A 15 -5.48 9.09 1.65
CA PHE A 15 -5.27 7.66 1.39
C PHE A 15 -4.13 7.09 2.22
N TRP A 16 -3.01 7.81 2.34
CA TRP A 16 -1.90 7.41 3.21
C TRP A 16 -2.31 7.32 4.68
N ILE A 17 -3.07 8.30 5.21
CA ILE A 17 -3.57 8.26 6.60
C ILE A 17 -4.47 7.04 6.78
N ALA A 18 -5.46 6.86 5.91
CA ALA A 18 -6.42 5.76 5.97
C ALA A 18 -5.72 4.39 5.87
N ALA A 19 -4.84 4.21 4.88
CA ALA A 19 -4.08 2.98 4.72
C ALA A 19 -3.20 2.69 5.95
N THR A 20 -2.60 3.71 6.57
CA THR A 20 -1.77 3.53 7.77
C THR A 20 -2.59 3.07 8.97
N LEU A 21 -3.80 3.60 9.15
CA LEU A 21 -4.64 3.33 10.32
C LEU A 21 -5.53 2.09 10.19
N CYS A 22 -6.04 1.82 8.97
CA CYS A 22 -7.11 0.85 8.75
C CYS A 22 -6.65 -0.44 8.07
N THR A 23 -5.35 -0.59 7.79
CA THR A 23 -4.81 -1.79 7.15
C THR A 23 -3.60 -2.34 7.89
N GLU A 24 -3.38 -3.64 7.77
CA GLU A 24 -2.18 -4.31 8.30
C GLU A 24 -1.41 -5.00 7.19
N ARG A 25 -0.10 -5.18 7.41
CA ARG A 25 0.73 -5.96 6.51
C ARG A 25 0.34 -7.43 6.59
N VAL A 26 0.20 -8.02 5.42
CA VAL A 26 0.00 -9.46 5.28
C VAL A 26 1.34 -10.17 5.48
N THR A 27 1.33 -11.27 6.25
CA THR A 27 2.50 -12.13 6.44
C THR A 27 2.68 -13.09 5.26
N GLU A 28 3.90 -13.57 5.01
CA GLU A 28 4.06 -14.80 4.23
C GLU A 28 3.62 -15.99 5.11
N PRO A 29 2.82 -16.97 4.64
CA PRO A 29 2.48 -17.31 3.25
C PRO A 29 1.21 -16.67 2.67
N GLU A 30 0.43 -15.96 3.49
CA GLU A 30 -0.85 -15.36 3.09
C GLU A 30 -0.69 -14.39 1.91
N LYS A 31 0.40 -13.59 1.90
CA LYS A 31 0.71 -12.70 0.78
C LYS A 31 0.84 -13.47 -0.53
N SER A 32 1.51 -14.62 -0.53
CA SER A 32 1.65 -15.46 -1.72
C SER A 32 0.30 -16.01 -2.20
N TYR A 33 -0.58 -16.39 -1.27
CA TYR A 33 -1.94 -16.84 -1.60
C TYR A 33 -2.79 -15.72 -2.22
N LEU A 34 -2.85 -14.55 -1.58
CA LEU A 34 -3.61 -13.40 -2.08
C LEU A 34 -3.12 -12.92 -3.45
N LEU A 35 -1.82 -13.00 -3.70
CA LEU A 35 -1.22 -12.62 -4.99
C LEU A 35 -1.38 -13.67 -6.10
N SER A 36 -1.92 -14.86 -5.78
CA SER A 36 -2.15 -15.92 -6.77
C SER A 36 -3.41 -15.70 -7.60
N ASP A 37 -4.34 -14.88 -7.11
CA ASP A 37 -5.60 -14.54 -7.77
C ASP A 37 -5.80 -13.02 -7.76
N SER A 38 -5.83 -12.42 -8.94
CA SER A 38 -5.94 -10.98 -9.11
C SER A 38 -7.32 -10.43 -8.74
N SER A 39 -8.34 -11.28 -8.61
CA SER A 39 -9.64 -10.86 -8.09
C SER A 39 -9.55 -10.34 -6.64
N ASN A 40 -8.55 -10.77 -5.87
CA ASN A 40 -8.30 -10.26 -4.52
C ASN A 40 -7.76 -8.83 -4.50
N PHE A 41 -7.30 -8.28 -5.63
CA PHE A 41 -6.54 -7.03 -5.63
C PHE A 41 -7.39 -5.80 -5.25
N GLU A 42 -8.70 -5.87 -5.48
CA GLU A 42 -9.63 -4.77 -5.18
C GLU A 42 -9.61 -4.37 -3.70
N GLU A 43 -9.39 -5.33 -2.80
CA GLU A 43 -9.38 -5.10 -1.35
C GLU A 43 -7.96 -4.92 -0.76
N LEU A 44 -6.94 -4.90 -1.62
CA LEU A 44 -5.54 -4.91 -1.20
C LEU A 44 -4.83 -3.61 -1.57
N ILE A 45 -3.95 -3.20 -0.66
CA ILE A 45 -3.13 -2.01 -0.82
C ILE A 45 -1.66 -2.43 -0.96
N LEU A 46 -0.99 -1.85 -1.95
CA LEU A 46 0.45 -1.96 -2.13
C LEU A 46 1.15 -0.87 -1.29
N GLU A 47 1.97 -1.29 -0.34
CA GLU A 47 2.87 -0.42 0.41
C GLU A 47 4.27 -0.47 -0.19
N ILE A 48 4.83 0.68 -0.56
CA ILE A 48 6.20 0.84 -1.05
C ILE A 48 7.05 1.54 0.00
N ILE A 49 8.18 0.95 0.36
CA ILE A 49 9.20 1.56 1.23
C ILE A 49 10.36 2.05 0.39
N VAL A 50 10.62 3.36 0.42
CA VAL A 50 11.78 3.95 -0.27
C VAL A 50 13.05 3.89 0.58
N ASN A 51 14.21 3.85 -0.06
CA ASN A 51 15.52 3.82 0.62
C ASN A 51 15.76 5.09 1.45
N GLU A 52 15.48 6.25 0.86
CA GLU A 52 15.62 7.55 1.51
C GLU A 52 14.26 8.22 1.67
N PRO A 53 13.98 8.82 2.84
CA PRO A 53 12.71 9.48 3.05
C PRO A 53 12.49 10.62 2.05
N THR A 54 11.30 10.68 1.45
CA THR A 54 10.98 11.64 0.39
C THR A 54 9.59 12.25 0.55
N GLY A 55 9.28 13.27 -0.25
CA GLY A 55 8.01 13.99 -0.23
C GLY A 55 7.81 14.92 0.97
N VAL A 56 6.57 15.42 1.12
CA VAL A 56 6.18 16.24 2.28
C VAL A 56 6.18 15.35 3.52
N PHE A 57 6.76 15.82 4.61
CA PHE A 57 7.01 15.05 5.86
C PHE A 57 8.13 14.00 5.82
N ARG A 58 8.97 13.96 4.78
CA ARG A 58 10.12 13.02 4.72
C ARG A 58 9.68 11.58 5.01
N ARG A 59 8.68 11.10 4.29
CA ARG A 59 8.07 9.78 4.51
C ARG A 59 8.89 8.69 3.85
N LYS A 60 8.95 7.53 4.48
CA LYS A 60 9.55 6.32 3.91
C LYS A 60 8.53 5.37 3.29
N SER A 61 7.26 5.46 3.69
CA SER A 61 6.20 4.55 3.22
C SER A 61 5.17 5.30 2.37
N PHE A 62 4.80 4.70 1.25
CA PHE A 62 3.84 5.19 0.26
C PHE A 62 2.83 4.09 -0.05
N PHE A 63 1.58 4.45 -0.29
CA PHE A 63 0.50 3.50 -0.49
C PHE A 63 -0.16 3.71 -1.85
N PHE A 64 -0.46 2.61 -2.52
CA PHE A 64 -1.10 2.57 -3.82
C PHE A 64 -2.12 1.45 -3.86
N GLU A 65 -3.14 1.59 -4.71
CA GLU A 65 -4.00 0.46 -5.06
C GLU A 65 -3.16 -0.69 -5.63
N LEU A 66 -3.48 -1.92 -5.21
CA LEU A 66 -2.87 -3.08 -5.81
C LEU A 66 -3.52 -3.35 -7.17
N ASN A 67 -2.68 -3.46 -8.20
CA ASN A 67 -3.07 -3.95 -9.51
C ASN A 67 -1.85 -4.62 -10.16
N ASP A 68 -2.05 -5.34 -11.27
CA ASP A 68 -0.98 -6.06 -11.97
C ASP A 68 0.20 -5.14 -12.34
N TYR A 69 -0.10 -3.92 -12.79
CA TYR A 69 0.91 -2.95 -13.19
C TYR A 69 1.76 -2.51 -11.99
N ASN A 70 1.13 -2.06 -10.92
CA ASN A 70 1.81 -1.59 -9.71
C ASN A 70 2.60 -2.72 -9.03
N LEU A 71 2.06 -3.94 -8.99
CA LEU A 71 2.76 -5.11 -8.46
C LEU A 71 4.01 -5.44 -9.28
N LYS A 72 3.90 -5.41 -10.62
CA LYS A 72 5.03 -5.64 -11.52
C LYS A 72 6.12 -4.58 -11.33
N GLU A 73 5.75 -3.31 -11.31
CA GLU A 73 6.68 -2.20 -11.08
C GLU A 73 7.36 -2.32 -9.70
N ALA A 74 6.65 -2.76 -8.67
CA ALA A 74 7.20 -2.90 -7.32
C ALA A 74 8.27 -3.99 -7.27
N ARG A 75 8.00 -5.13 -7.93
CA ARG A 75 8.96 -6.23 -8.07
C ARG A 75 10.20 -5.80 -8.83
N ILE A 76 10.05 -5.03 -9.91
CA ILE A 76 11.17 -4.50 -10.68
C ILE A 76 11.98 -3.52 -9.84
N ALA A 77 11.33 -2.53 -9.24
CA ALA A 77 11.98 -1.50 -8.43
C ALA A 77 12.71 -2.10 -7.22
N PHE A 78 12.16 -3.14 -6.61
CA PHE A 78 12.83 -3.85 -5.50
C PHE A 78 14.07 -4.59 -5.99
N ARG A 79 13.97 -5.32 -7.11
CA ARG A 79 15.12 -6.04 -7.70
C ARG A 79 16.21 -5.10 -8.21
N SER A 80 15.85 -3.92 -8.69
CA SER A 80 16.81 -2.89 -9.13
C SER A 80 17.39 -2.05 -7.98
N GLY A 81 16.96 -2.27 -6.74
CA GLY A 81 17.41 -1.51 -5.57
C GLY A 81 16.88 -0.08 -5.50
N GLU A 82 15.88 0.27 -6.31
CA GLU A 82 15.27 1.60 -6.32
C GLU A 82 14.35 1.86 -5.11
N ILE A 83 13.82 0.78 -4.50
CA ILE A 83 13.05 0.80 -3.26
C ILE A 83 13.69 -0.15 -2.23
N ALA A 84 13.48 0.14 -0.95
CA ALA A 84 13.98 -0.69 0.13
C ALA A 84 13.16 -1.97 0.32
N ASN A 85 11.83 -1.88 0.17
CA ASN A 85 10.94 -3.04 0.26
C ASN A 85 9.53 -2.72 -0.27
N TRP A 86 8.69 -3.74 -0.40
CA TRP A 86 7.27 -3.61 -0.70
C TRP A 86 6.44 -4.65 0.06
N TYR A 87 5.24 -4.25 0.50
CA TYR A 87 4.32 -5.09 1.26
C TYR A 87 2.92 -5.05 0.64
N ILE A 88 2.14 -6.10 0.92
CA ILE A 88 0.71 -6.10 0.69
C ILE A 88 0.04 -5.82 2.02
N ARG A 89 -0.97 -4.97 2.01
CA ARG A 89 -1.81 -4.69 3.17
C ARG A 89 -3.26 -5.00 2.85
N LYS A 90 -3.96 -5.48 3.87
CA LYS A 90 -5.40 -5.75 3.82
C LYS A 90 -6.11 -4.90 4.87
N ILE A 91 -7.36 -4.53 4.59
CA ILE A 91 -8.20 -3.81 5.54
C ILE A 91 -8.43 -4.70 6.77
N THR A 92 -8.21 -4.15 7.96
CA THR A 92 -8.40 -4.86 9.24
C THR A 92 -9.66 -4.47 9.96
N VAL A 93 -10.25 -3.34 9.58
CA VAL A 93 -11.43 -2.81 10.22
C VAL A 93 -12.64 -3.49 9.58
N SER A 94 -13.38 -4.29 10.37
CA SER A 94 -14.69 -4.77 9.92
C SER A 94 -15.58 -3.57 9.55
N ASP A 95 -16.46 -3.71 8.56
CA ASP A 95 -17.44 -2.66 8.20
C ASP A 95 -18.22 -2.14 9.43
N ALA A 96 -18.45 -3.01 10.41
CA ALA A 96 -19.07 -2.66 11.69
C ALA A 96 -18.23 -1.67 12.52
N GLN A 97 -16.90 -1.84 12.58
CA GLN A 97 -16.01 -0.93 13.30
C GLN A 97 -15.82 0.40 12.55
N LEU A 98 -15.73 0.38 11.22
CA LEU A 98 -15.58 1.59 10.41
C LEU A 98 -16.81 2.50 10.55
N ASN A 99 -18.02 1.90 10.49
CA ASN A 99 -19.28 2.61 10.73
C ASN A 99 -19.41 3.13 12.17
N SER A 100 -18.90 2.39 13.17
CA SER A 100 -18.92 2.87 14.56
C SER A 100 -18.01 4.08 14.79
N GLN A 101 -16.85 4.14 14.13
CA GLN A 101 -15.90 5.26 14.28
C GLN A 101 -16.39 6.52 13.56
N ILE A 102 -17.01 6.38 12.39
CA ILE A 102 -17.60 7.50 11.65
C ILE A 102 -18.78 8.09 12.45
N ASN A 103 -19.64 7.25 13.02
CA ASN A 103 -20.81 7.69 13.80
C ASN A 103 -20.46 8.29 15.17
N GLN A 104 -19.26 8.07 15.70
CA GLN A 104 -18.79 8.70 16.94
C GLN A 104 -18.13 10.07 16.74
N THR A 105 -17.92 10.48 15.49
CA THR A 105 -17.23 11.73 15.14
C THR A 105 -18.18 12.78 14.52
N LEU A 106 -19.48 12.48 14.42
CA LEU A 106 -20.56 13.39 13.97
C LEU A 106 -21.41 13.91 15.13
#